data_AF-A0A1R0Y614-F1
#
_entry.id   AF-A0A1R0Y614-F1
#
_cell.length_a   1.000
_cell.length_b   1.000
_cell.length_c   1.000
_cell.angle_alpha   90.00
_cell.angle_beta   90.00
_cell.angle_gamma   90.00
#
_symmetry.space_group_name_H-M   'P 1'
#
loop_
_entity.id
_entity.type
_entity.pdbx_description
1 polymer ?
#
loop_
_entity_poly.entity_id
_entity_poly.type
_entity_poly.pdbx_seq_one_letter_code
_entity_poly.pdbx_strand_id
1 'polypeptide(L)'
;MLVFGLLFAAGFTGVGKAEAAAGSDLIIVNKKTNKLAYFSEGRLVKIFPVATGKSKELTPEGSFKMVVKVKNRPYYKEKIPGGDPANPLGDRWLGLEVNGTYGTTYAIHGNNNESSIGKYVSAGCIRMHNDDIHWLYPKIAKNTRVIITTSTLAMENIATKNGYSVGSKTFAGAFEMDGVTTKLKDPFLMDNSRVFVPLRESVALLGGSLQSEAGTGALLITIGNRTVSHKPLSGQAVVNGKTLTMPASRNENGRLMIPLSTLPELFGIQVQWSSESQSVKINL
;
A
#
# COMPACT_ATOMS: atom_id res chain seq x y z
N MET A 1 -34.36 63.07 11.08
CA MET A 1 -34.29 62.79 12.52
C MET A 1 -34.43 61.28 12.71
N LEU A 2 -33.49 60.67 13.43
CA LEU A 2 -33.49 59.34 14.06
C LEU A 2 -33.54 58.03 13.24
N VAL A 3 -32.34 57.46 13.21
CA VAL A 3 -31.92 56.05 13.27
C VAL A 3 -32.77 55.16 14.20
N PHE A 4 -32.98 53.90 13.81
CA PHE A 4 -32.87 52.74 14.70
C PHE A 4 -32.34 51.52 13.93
N GLY A 5 -31.33 50.85 14.50
CA GLY A 5 -30.65 49.68 13.93
C GLY A 5 -30.95 48.37 14.67
N LEU A 6 -30.06 47.40 14.44
CA LEU A 6 -29.94 46.00 14.92
C LEU A 6 -30.50 44.92 13.97
N LEU A 7 -29.90 43.74 13.76
CA LEU A 7 -28.53 43.17 13.87
C LEU A 7 -28.68 41.66 13.53
N PHE A 8 -27.69 41.04 12.82
CA PHE A 8 -27.36 39.59 12.74
C PHE A 8 -28.42 38.62 12.12
N ALA A 9 -28.11 37.57 11.35
CA ALA A 9 -27.00 36.61 11.41
C ALA A 9 -26.73 35.87 10.07
N ALA A 10 -25.52 35.31 9.93
CA ALA A 10 -24.97 34.57 8.79
C ALA A 10 -25.51 33.13 8.62
N GLY A 11 -25.27 32.50 7.46
CA GLY A 11 -25.39 31.03 7.34
C GLY A 11 -25.31 30.41 5.95
N PHE A 12 -24.09 30.28 5.42
CA PHE A 12 -23.58 29.13 4.63
C PHE A 12 -24.59 28.27 3.82
N THR A 13 -24.63 28.45 2.50
CA THR A 13 -24.93 27.34 1.58
C THR A 13 -23.66 26.52 1.41
N GLY A 14 -23.45 25.58 2.33
CA GLY A 14 -22.41 24.57 2.21
C GLY A 14 -22.68 23.73 0.96
N VAL A 15 -21.84 23.92 -0.06
CA VAL A 15 -21.60 22.90 -1.09
C VAL A 15 -21.19 21.65 -0.35
N GLY A 16 -22.03 20.61 -0.40
CA GLY A 16 -21.73 19.29 0.16
C GLY A 16 -20.44 18.77 -0.45
N LYS A 17 -19.33 19.01 0.25
CA LYS A 17 -18.05 18.39 -0.03
C LYS A 17 -18.28 16.91 0.25
N ALA A 18 -18.30 16.10 -0.80
CA ALA A 18 -18.32 14.65 -0.68
C ALA A 18 -17.28 14.25 0.37
N GLU A 19 -17.73 13.58 1.42
CA GLU A 19 -16.88 13.11 2.51
C GLU A 19 -15.80 12.18 1.94
N ALA A 20 -14.63 12.76 1.73
CA ALA A 20 -13.39 12.05 1.54
C ALA A 20 -13.01 11.39 2.87
N ALA A 21 -13.65 10.27 3.17
CA ALA A 21 -13.16 9.28 4.11
C ALA A 21 -13.13 7.91 3.41
N ALA A 22 -12.52 7.86 2.23
CA ALA A 22 -12.09 6.60 1.66
C ALA A 22 -10.86 6.16 2.46
N GLY A 23 -11.02 5.15 3.32
CA GLY A 23 -9.89 4.53 4.00
C GLY A 23 -8.77 4.23 2.99
N SER A 24 -7.53 4.39 3.43
CA SER A 24 -6.31 4.17 2.63
C SER A 24 -6.17 2.75 2.04
N ASP A 25 -7.10 1.86 2.36
CA ASP A 25 -6.99 0.44 2.12
C ASP A 25 -7.98 -0.02 1.04
N LEU A 26 -7.52 -0.95 0.21
CA LEU A 26 -8.28 -1.52 -0.89
C LEU A 26 -8.02 -3.02 -0.96
N ILE A 27 -9.08 -3.80 -1.13
CA ILE A 27 -8.98 -5.20 -1.51
C ILE A 27 -9.33 -5.33 -2.98
N ILE A 28 -8.55 -6.11 -3.73
CA ILE A 28 -8.88 -6.52 -5.10
C ILE A 28 -8.89 -8.04 -5.16
N VAL A 29 -9.99 -8.63 -5.62
CA VAL A 29 -10.09 -10.06 -5.94
C VAL A 29 -10.13 -10.20 -7.46
N ASN A 30 -9.11 -10.84 -8.02
CA ASN A 30 -9.09 -11.20 -9.43
C ASN A 30 -9.46 -12.67 -9.59
N LYS A 31 -10.67 -12.93 -10.06
CA LYS A 31 -11.22 -14.27 -10.28
C LYS A 31 -10.43 -15.04 -11.32
N LYS A 32 -9.91 -14.37 -12.37
CA LYS A 32 -9.13 -15.03 -13.43
C LYS A 32 -7.92 -15.78 -12.89
N THR A 33 -7.27 -15.22 -11.87
CA THR A 33 -6.04 -15.77 -11.29
C THR A 33 -6.27 -16.41 -9.92
N ASN A 34 -7.49 -16.34 -9.38
CA ASN A 34 -7.82 -16.76 -8.02
C ASN A 34 -6.87 -16.15 -6.98
N LYS A 35 -6.66 -14.83 -7.09
CA LYS A 35 -5.80 -14.05 -6.19
C LYS A 35 -6.55 -12.88 -5.56
N LEU A 36 -6.24 -12.62 -4.30
CA LEU A 36 -6.68 -11.44 -3.56
C LEU A 36 -5.45 -10.58 -3.25
N ALA A 37 -5.48 -9.31 -3.65
CA ALA A 37 -4.48 -8.31 -3.32
C ALA A 37 -5.02 -7.39 -2.22
N TYR A 38 -4.20 -7.16 -1.20
CA TYR A 38 -4.43 -6.15 -0.18
C TYR A 38 -3.51 -4.96 -0.44
N PHE A 39 -4.12 -3.80 -0.62
CA PHE A 39 -3.45 -2.51 -0.71
C PHE A 39 -3.69 -1.69 0.54
N SER A 40 -2.68 -0.94 0.95
CA SER A 40 -2.76 0.04 2.03
C SER A 40 -1.84 1.21 1.70
N GLU A 41 -2.35 2.43 1.88
CA GLU A 41 -1.62 3.69 1.66
C GLU A 41 -0.96 3.79 0.26
N GLY A 42 -1.67 3.35 -0.78
CA GLY A 42 -1.16 3.35 -2.16
C GLY A 42 -0.16 2.24 -2.49
N ARG A 43 0.13 1.34 -1.54
CA ARG A 43 1.06 0.21 -1.73
C ARG A 43 0.30 -1.09 -1.90
N LEU A 44 0.76 -1.94 -2.81
CA LEU A 44 0.41 -3.37 -2.79
C LEU A 44 1.19 -4.02 -1.64
N VAL A 45 0.50 -4.41 -0.57
CA VAL A 45 1.13 -4.93 0.65
C VAL A 45 1.34 -6.45 0.57
N LYS A 46 0.31 -7.19 0.15
CA LYS A 46 0.39 -8.66 0.04
C LYS A 46 -0.63 -9.20 -0.97
N ILE A 47 -0.28 -10.29 -1.63
CA ILE A 47 -1.17 -11.08 -2.48
C ILE A 47 -1.36 -12.46 -1.86
N PHE A 48 -2.61 -12.92 -1.85
CA PHE A 48 -3.03 -14.21 -1.30
C PHE A 48 -3.66 -15.08 -2.40
N PRO A 49 -3.40 -16.39 -2.41
CA PRO A 49 -4.22 -17.31 -3.18
C PRO A 49 -5.60 -17.42 -2.52
N VAL A 50 -6.67 -17.49 -3.32
CA VAL A 50 -8.05 -17.60 -2.83
C VAL A 50 -8.84 -18.61 -3.65
N ALA A 51 -9.95 -19.13 -3.12
CA ALA A 51 -10.93 -19.84 -3.93
C ALA A 51 -12.13 -18.93 -4.23
N THR A 52 -12.65 -19.02 -5.45
CA THR A 52 -13.85 -18.25 -5.88
C THR A 52 -14.96 -19.18 -6.37
N GLY A 53 -16.08 -18.59 -6.79
CA GLY A 53 -17.27 -19.30 -7.24
C GLY A 53 -16.97 -20.31 -8.35
N LYS A 54 -17.63 -21.47 -8.30
CA LYS A 54 -17.52 -22.52 -9.32
C LYS A 54 -17.94 -22.09 -10.74
N SER A 55 -18.74 -21.02 -10.84
CA SER A 55 -19.07 -20.36 -12.09
C SER A 55 -18.83 -18.86 -11.97
N LYS A 56 -18.74 -18.17 -13.11
CA LYS A 56 -18.41 -16.76 -13.17
C LYS A 56 -19.45 -15.89 -12.44
N GLU A 57 -20.70 -16.30 -12.38
CA GLU A 57 -21.83 -15.53 -11.86
C GLU A 57 -21.91 -15.60 -10.33
N LEU A 58 -21.39 -16.68 -9.73
CA LEU A 58 -21.58 -16.96 -8.30
C LEU A 58 -20.79 -16.00 -7.40
N THR A 59 -19.59 -15.60 -7.79
CA THR A 59 -18.84 -14.53 -7.12
C THR A 59 -19.07 -13.23 -7.89
N PRO A 60 -19.93 -12.33 -7.42
CA PRO A 60 -20.37 -11.16 -8.18
C PRO A 60 -19.20 -10.21 -8.42
N GLU A 61 -19.10 -9.68 -9.64
CA GLU A 61 -18.11 -8.65 -9.98
C GLU A 61 -18.68 -7.26 -9.69
N GLY A 62 -17.81 -6.34 -9.27
CA GLY A 62 -18.21 -4.98 -8.89
C GLY A 62 -17.33 -4.38 -7.80
N SER A 63 -17.76 -3.22 -7.32
CA SER A 63 -17.16 -2.52 -6.18
C SER A 63 -18.11 -2.60 -4.99
N PHE A 64 -17.63 -3.19 -3.90
CA PHE A 64 -18.41 -3.46 -2.70
C PHE A 64 -17.72 -2.88 -1.46
N LYS A 65 -18.45 -2.84 -0.34
CA LYS A 65 -17.91 -2.47 0.96
C LYS A 65 -17.84 -3.70 1.87
N MET A 66 -16.77 -3.82 2.63
CA MET A 66 -16.74 -4.74 3.78
C MET A 66 -17.50 -4.09 4.93
N VAL A 67 -18.63 -4.68 5.34
CA VAL A 67 -19.57 -4.07 6.30
C VAL A 67 -19.69 -4.82 7.62
N VAL A 68 -19.27 -6.09 7.66
CA VAL A 68 -19.43 -6.96 8.83
C VAL A 68 -18.14 -7.73 9.11
N LYS A 69 -17.69 -7.73 10.37
CA LYS A 69 -16.57 -8.56 10.83
C LYS A 69 -17.06 -9.49 11.95
N VAL A 70 -16.89 -10.80 11.77
CA VAL A 70 -17.30 -11.79 12.77
C VAL A 70 -16.16 -12.79 12.98
N LYS A 71 -15.85 -13.09 14.25
CA LYS A 71 -15.01 -14.22 14.63
C LYS A 71 -15.92 -15.41 14.92
N ASN A 72 -15.53 -16.61 14.55
CA ASN A 72 -16.26 -17.85 14.84
C ASN A 72 -17.73 -17.78 14.42
N ARG A 73 -18.01 -17.44 13.15
CA ARG A 73 -19.39 -17.38 12.66
C ARG A 73 -19.98 -18.80 12.58
N PRO A 74 -21.13 -19.08 13.22
CA PRO A 74 -21.79 -20.38 13.06
C PRO A 74 -22.19 -20.62 11.60
N TYR A 75 -22.13 -21.88 11.18
CA TYR A 75 -22.62 -22.28 9.86
C TYR A 75 -24.02 -22.89 9.98
N TYR A 76 -25.01 -22.00 9.86
CA TYR A 76 -26.41 -22.32 10.14
C TYR A 76 -27.00 -23.43 9.26
N LYS A 77 -26.55 -23.56 8.01
CA LYS A 77 -27.09 -24.53 7.05
C LYS A 77 -26.93 -25.97 7.56
N GLU A 78 -25.78 -26.29 8.15
CA GLU A 78 -25.47 -27.62 8.68
C GLU A 78 -25.39 -27.61 10.22
N LYS A 79 -25.89 -26.54 10.85
CA LYS A 79 -25.92 -26.36 12.32
C LYS A 79 -24.56 -26.57 12.99
N ILE A 80 -23.48 -26.19 12.32
CA ILE A 80 -22.13 -26.32 12.86
C ILE A 80 -21.82 -25.09 13.75
N PRO A 81 -21.40 -25.28 15.01
CA PRO A 81 -21.00 -24.18 15.89
C PRO A 81 -19.89 -23.30 15.30
N GLY A 82 -19.82 -22.07 15.79
CA GLY A 82 -18.73 -21.16 15.48
C GLY A 82 -17.41 -21.62 16.12
N GLY A 83 -16.31 -21.59 15.36
CA GLY A 83 -14.98 -21.99 15.86
C GLY A 83 -14.73 -23.50 15.81
N ASP A 84 -15.71 -24.29 15.37
CA ASP A 84 -15.52 -25.71 15.08
C ASP A 84 -14.57 -25.88 13.87
N PRO A 85 -13.52 -26.71 13.93
CA PRO A 85 -12.63 -26.99 12.80
C PRO A 85 -13.35 -27.51 11.54
N ALA A 86 -14.50 -28.16 11.70
CA ALA A 86 -15.32 -28.65 10.59
C ALA A 86 -16.15 -27.53 9.93
N ASN A 87 -16.19 -26.32 10.49
CA ASN A 87 -16.98 -25.22 9.94
C ASN A 87 -16.38 -24.71 8.61
N PRO A 88 -17.10 -24.80 7.47
CA PRO A 88 -16.57 -24.42 6.16
C PRO A 88 -16.34 -22.92 5.98
N LEU A 89 -16.80 -22.11 6.93
CA LEU A 89 -16.54 -20.66 6.96
C LEU A 89 -15.18 -20.34 7.57
N GLY A 90 -14.51 -21.31 8.20
CA GLY A 90 -13.37 -21.06 9.08
C GLY A 90 -13.78 -20.19 10.28
N ASP A 91 -12.81 -19.50 10.86
CA ASP A 91 -12.98 -18.77 12.12
C ASP A 91 -12.98 -17.23 11.97
N ARG A 92 -12.84 -16.72 10.73
CA ARG A 92 -12.90 -15.28 10.40
C ARG A 92 -13.84 -15.04 9.22
N TRP A 93 -14.72 -14.05 9.37
CA TRP A 93 -15.69 -13.63 8.36
C TRP A 93 -15.60 -12.12 8.13
N LEU A 94 -15.31 -11.72 6.89
CA LEU A 94 -15.36 -10.35 6.40
C LEU A 94 -16.52 -10.23 5.40
N GLY A 95 -17.70 -9.87 5.91
CA GLY A 95 -18.95 -9.77 5.16
C GLY A 95 -18.97 -8.57 4.21
N LEU A 96 -19.35 -8.84 2.96
CA LEU A 96 -19.43 -7.86 1.89
C LEU A 96 -20.87 -7.42 1.65
N GLU A 97 -21.09 -6.12 1.50
CA GLU A 97 -22.37 -5.58 1.06
C GLU A 97 -22.49 -5.75 -0.46
N VAL A 98 -23.11 -6.87 -0.84
CA VAL A 98 -23.40 -7.20 -2.24
C VAL A 98 -24.91 -7.28 -2.39
N ASN A 99 -25.48 -6.52 -3.32
CA ASN A 99 -26.92 -6.55 -3.65
C ASN A 99 -27.85 -6.46 -2.42
N GLY A 100 -27.56 -5.58 -1.47
CA GLY A 100 -28.39 -5.38 -0.27
C GLY A 100 -28.33 -6.53 0.75
N THR A 101 -27.32 -7.41 0.69
CA THR A 101 -27.18 -8.53 1.64
C THR A 101 -26.54 -8.15 2.98
N TYR A 102 -26.17 -6.87 3.19
CA TYR A 102 -25.64 -6.36 4.45
C TYR A 102 -24.48 -7.18 5.07
N GLY A 103 -23.71 -7.91 4.26
CA GLY A 103 -22.58 -8.72 4.72
C GLY A 103 -22.93 -10.11 5.27
N THR A 104 -24.17 -10.60 5.11
CA THR A 104 -24.59 -11.90 5.63
C THR A 104 -24.46 -13.05 4.63
N THR A 105 -24.38 -12.74 3.34
CA THR A 105 -24.42 -13.73 2.24
C THR A 105 -23.08 -13.91 1.55
N TYR A 106 -22.40 -12.82 1.22
CA TYR A 106 -21.10 -12.84 0.55
C TYR A 106 -20.02 -12.40 1.52
N ALA A 107 -18.90 -13.11 1.53
CA ALA A 107 -17.78 -12.78 2.40
C ALA A 107 -16.43 -13.22 1.83
N ILE A 108 -15.38 -12.58 2.34
CA ILE A 108 -14.03 -13.12 2.38
C ILE A 108 -13.89 -13.83 3.73
N HIS A 109 -13.59 -15.12 3.75
CA HIS A 109 -13.57 -15.90 4.98
C HIS A 109 -12.47 -16.96 5.00
N GLY A 110 -12.27 -17.60 6.16
CA GLY A 110 -11.37 -18.74 6.32
C GLY A 110 -11.88 -20.00 5.62
N ASN A 111 -11.42 -21.16 6.03
CA ASN A 111 -11.72 -22.39 5.29
C ASN A 111 -11.49 -23.63 6.15
N ASN A 112 -12.21 -24.72 5.87
CA ASN A 112 -11.94 -26.04 6.47
C ASN A 112 -11.33 -27.03 5.46
N ASN A 113 -11.18 -26.64 4.19
CA ASN A 113 -10.65 -27.49 3.14
C ASN A 113 -9.53 -26.77 2.38
N GLU A 114 -8.31 -26.82 2.91
CA GLU A 114 -7.17 -26.07 2.37
C GLU A 114 -6.84 -26.41 0.92
N SER A 115 -7.09 -27.64 0.49
CA SER A 115 -6.88 -28.07 -0.90
C SER A 115 -7.78 -27.36 -1.94
N SER A 116 -8.80 -26.62 -1.48
CA SER A 116 -9.71 -25.88 -2.34
C SER A 116 -9.19 -24.50 -2.75
N ILE A 117 -8.18 -23.96 -2.06
CA ILE A 117 -7.60 -22.65 -2.37
C ILE A 117 -6.92 -22.66 -3.74
N GLY A 118 -7.11 -21.59 -4.51
CA GLY A 118 -6.66 -21.48 -5.90
C GLY A 118 -7.65 -22.02 -6.94
N LYS A 119 -8.79 -22.60 -6.52
CA LYS A 119 -9.78 -23.25 -7.41
C LYS A 119 -11.11 -22.51 -7.47
N TYR A 120 -11.90 -22.83 -8.51
CA TYR A 120 -13.27 -22.38 -8.69
C TYR A 120 -14.26 -23.40 -8.10
N VAL A 121 -14.54 -23.29 -6.80
CA VAL A 121 -15.25 -24.33 -6.04
C VAL A 121 -16.32 -23.80 -5.10
N SER A 122 -16.33 -22.50 -4.83
CA SER A 122 -17.25 -21.94 -3.84
C SER A 122 -18.66 -21.74 -4.42
N ALA A 123 -19.63 -21.52 -3.53
CA ALA A 123 -20.98 -21.10 -3.90
C ALA A 123 -21.11 -19.58 -4.10
N GLY A 124 -19.99 -18.84 -4.08
CA GLY A 124 -19.96 -17.39 -4.33
C GLY A 124 -19.07 -16.59 -3.38
N CYS A 125 -18.81 -17.12 -2.18
CA CYS A 125 -17.85 -16.51 -1.24
C CYS A 125 -16.40 -16.66 -1.71
N ILE A 126 -15.51 -15.84 -1.13
CA ILE A 126 -14.07 -15.88 -1.37
C ILE A 126 -13.43 -16.61 -0.18
N ARG A 127 -12.83 -17.77 -0.41
CA ARG A 127 -12.17 -18.56 0.64
C ARG A 127 -10.68 -18.27 0.69
N MET A 128 -10.12 -18.14 1.87
CA MET A 128 -8.70 -17.97 2.12
C MET A 128 -8.15 -19.11 2.97
N HIS A 129 -6.84 -19.32 2.94
CA HIS A 129 -6.15 -20.07 4.00
C HIS A 129 -6.43 -19.43 5.37
N ASN A 130 -6.55 -20.22 6.42
CA ASN A 130 -6.85 -19.69 7.76
C ASN A 130 -5.75 -18.71 8.25
N ASP A 131 -4.49 -19.04 8.03
CA ASP A 131 -3.36 -18.17 8.42
C ASP A 131 -3.40 -16.81 7.68
N ASP A 132 -3.77 -16.83 6.40
CA ASP A 132 -3.85 -15.61 5.59
C ASP A 132 -5.03 -14.72 6.02
N ILE A 133 -6.21 -15.29 6.30
CA ILE A 133 -7.32 -14.49 6.83
C ILE A 133 -7.04 -14.01 8.25
N HIS A 134 -6.28 -14.74 9.08
CA HIS A 134 -5.83 -14.25 10.39
C HIS A 134 -4.92 -13.03 10.26
N TRP A 135 -4.05 -13.00 9.26
CA TRP A 135 -3.21 -11.84 8.98
C TRP A 135 -4.01 -10.65 8.45
N LEU A 136 -5.00 -10.89 7.56
CA LEU A 136 -5.79 -9.86 6.90
C LEU A 136 -6.85 -9.26 7.83
N TYR A 137 -7.56 -10.11 8.57
CA TYR A 137 -8.70 -9.73 9.41
C TYR A 137 -8.44 -8.54 10.34
N PRO A 138 -7.33 -8.44 11.10
CA PRO A 138 -7.12 -7.29 11.99
C PRO A 138 -6.84 -5.97 11.24
N LYS A 139 -6.41 -6.02 9.97
CA LYS A 139 -6.03 -4.82 9.20
C LYS A 139 -7.21 -4.14 8.50
N ILE A 140 -8.24 -4.91 8.14
CA ILE A 140 -9.38 -4.37 7.38
C ILE A 140 -10.35 -3.64 8.29
N ALA A 141 -10.53 -2.33 8.07
CA ALA A 141 -11.53 -1.52 8.74
C ALA A 141 -12.93 -1.70 8.11
N LYS A 142 -13.99 -1.42 8.89
CA LYS A 142 -15.35 -1.35 8.32
C LYS A 142 -15.38 -0.29 7.21
N ASN A 143 -16.18 -0.54 6.18
CA ASN A 143 -16.27 0.24 4.94
C ASN A 143 -15.05 0.19 4.01
N THR A 144 -14.02 -0.64 4.28
CA THR A 144 -12.96 -0.89 3.30
C THR A 144 -13.55 -1.33 1.97
N ARG A 145 -13.06 -0.72 0.88
CA ARG A 145 -13.52 -0.99 -0.48
C ARG A 145 -12.95 -2.32 -0.97
N VAL A 146 -13.80 -3.11 -1.60
CA VAL A 146 -13.48 -4.41 -2.18
C VAL A 146 -13.89 -4.43 -3.64
N ILE A 147 -12.92 -4.59 -4.54
CA ILE A 147 -13.16 -4.75 -5.98
C ILE A 147 -13.07 -6.22 -6.32
N ILE A 148 -14.11 -6.75 -6.98
CA ILE A 148 -14.11 -8.12 -7.50
C ILE A 148 -14.19 -8.02 -9.03
N THR A 149 -13.27 -8.65 -9.73
CA THR A 149 -13.18 -8.54 -11.19
C THR A 149 -12.59 -9.81 -11.83
N THR A 150 -12.77 -9.94 -13.14
CA THR A 150 -12.03 -10.87 -14.00
C THR A 150 -11.16 -10.04 -14.95
N SER A 151 -9.84 -10.05 -14.77
CA SER A 151 -8.93 -9.18 -15.53
C SER A 151 -7.58 -9.84 -15.84
N THR A 152 -6.97 -9.47 -16.96
CA THR A 152 -5.58 -9.80 -17.31
C THR A 152 -4.57 -8.76 -16.82
N LEU A 153 -5.04 -7.61 -16.32
CA LEU A 153 -4.18 -6.56 -15.81
C LEU A 153 -3.48 -6.97 -14.50
N ALA A 154 -2.29 -6.42 -14.26
CA ALA A 154 -1.65 -6.46 -12.94
C ALA A 154 -2.54 -5.81 -11.89
N MET A 155 -2.41 -6.20 -10.62
CA MET A 155 -3.28 -5.76 -9.53
C MET A 155 -3.24 -4.24 -9.34
N GLU A 156 -2.07 -3.65 -9.50
CA GLU A 156 -1.81 -2.22 -9.46
C GLU A 156 -2.59 -1.48 -10.55
N ASN A 157 -2.60 -2.01 -11.77
CA ASN A 157 -3.35 -1.43 -12.88
C ASN A 157 -4.87 -1.57 -12.68
N ILE A 158 -5.33 -2.66 -12.05
CA ILE A 158 -6.73 -2.80 -11.65
C ILE A 158 -7.08 -1.75 -10.60
N ALA A 159 -6.22 -1.53 -9.61
CA ALA A 159 -6.42 -0.52 -8.57
C ALA A 159 -6.52 0.89 -9.18
N THR A 160 -5.56 1.30 -10.01
CA THR A 160 -5.56 2.60 -10.70
C THR A 160 -6.80 2.76 -11.59
N LYS A 161 -7.17 1.73 -12.36
CA LYS A 161 -8.39 1.74 -13.19
C LYS A 161 -9.67 1.95 -12.35
N ASN A 162 -9.68 1.52 -11.09
CA ASN A 162 -10.79 1.71 -10.15
C ASN A 162 -10.61 2.94 -9.25
N GLY A 163 -9.80 3.92 -9.68
CA GLY A 163 -9.64 5.20 -8.99
C GLY A 163 -8.91 5.10 -7.65
N TYR A 164 -8.11 4.06 -7.44
CA TYR A 164 -7.19 4.00 -6.30
C TYR A 164 -5.81 4.47 -6.74
N SER A 165 -5.26 5.46 -6.04
CA SER A 165 -3.91 5.96 -6.33
C SER A 165 -2.88 4.92 -5.91
N VAL A 166 -2.38 4.15 -6.86
CA VAL A 166 -1.19 3.31 -6.69
C VAL A 166 0.04 4.13 -7.06
N GLY A 167 1.09 4.07 -6.23
CA GLY A 167 2.38 4.69 -6.54
C GLY A 167 2.63 6.04 -5.86
N SER A 168 3.53 6.82 -6.47
CA SER A 168 4.20 8.04 -5.99
C SER A 168 3.38 8.88 -5.00
N LYS A 169 3.61 8.65 -3.70
CA LYS A 169 3.14 9.51 -2.62
C LYS A 169 4.34 10.11 -1.91
N THR A 170 4.32 11.42 -1.70
CA THR A 170 5.30 12.06 -0.82
C THR A 170 4.84 11.97 0.64
N PHE A 171 5.78 11.80 1.56
CA PHE A 171 5.52 11.78 2.99
C PHE A 171 6.71 12.37 3.77
N ALA A 172 6.45 12.91 4.95
CA ALA A 172 7.51 13.42 5.81
C ALA A 172 8.35 12.25 6.33
N GLY A 173 9.64 12.24 5.99
CA GLY A 173 10.59 11.23 6.43
C GLY A 173 11.64 11.79 7.37
N ALA A 174 12.28 10.90 8.13
CA ALA A 174 13.40 11.25 8.98
C ALA A 174 14.54 10.23 8.85
N PHE A 175 15.76 10.69 9.10
CA PHE A 175 16.92 9.83 9.32
C PHE A 175 17.21 9.74 10.82
N GLU A 176 17.50 8.54 11.32
CA GLU A 176 17.97 8.30 12.67
C GLU A 176 19.42 7.82 12.59
N MET A 177 20.34 8.61 13.15
CA MET A 177 21.78 8.31 13.16
C MET A 177 22.28 8.49 14.58
N ASP A 178 22.92 7.45 15.13
CA ASP A 178 23.46 7.45 16.50
C ASP A 178 22.43 7.87 17.57
N GLY A 179 21.17 7.48 17.38
CA GLY A 179 20.05 7.83 18.28
C GLY A 179 19.46 9.23 18.08
N VAL A 180 20.00 10.02 17.15
CA VAL A 180 19.49 11.36 16.82
C VAL A 180 18.58 11.29 15.60
N THR A 181 17.32 11.71 15.76
CA THR A 181 16.36 11.81 14.66
C THR A 181 16.44 13.18 13.99
N THR A 182 16.77 13.19 12.70
CA THR A 182 16.81 14.38 11.85
C THR A 182 15.68 14.31 10.83
N LYS A 183 14.70 15.22 10.94
CA LYS A 183 13.67 15.40 9.92
C LYS A 183 14.25 16.13 8.72
N LEU A 184 13.92 15.65 7.52
CA LEU A 184 14.32 16.32 6.30
C LEU A 184 13.37 17.47 5.94
N LYS A 185 13.88 18.43 5.18
CA LYS A 185 13.08 19.52 4.61
C LYS A 185 12.22 19.01 3.47
N ASP A 186 12.82 18.21 2.59
CA ASP A 186 12.14 17.58 1.47
C ASP A 186 11.54 16.22 1.85
N PRO A 187 10.30 15.92 1.41
CA PRO A 187 9.64 14.68 1.75
C PRO A 187 10.32 13.49 1.07
N PHE A 188 10.19 12.31 1.67
CA PHE A 188 10.46 11.05 0.99
C PHE A 188 9.39 10.79 -0.07
N LEU A 189 9.72 9.93 -1.02
CA LEU A 189 8.81 9.48 -2.08
C LEU A 189 8.57 7.98 -1.95
N MET A 190 7.31 7.56 -1.91
CA MET A 190 6.89 6.18 -2.06
C MET A 190 6.45 5.95 -3.50
N ASP A 191 7.28 5.34 -4.33
CA ASP A 191 6.91 5.00 -5.71
C ASP A 191 7.00 3.48 -5.91
N ASN A 192 5.92 2.85 -6.39
CA ASN A 192 5.85 1.41 -6.66
C ASN A 192 6.41 0.54 -5.52
N SER A 193 5.97 0.81 -4.29
CA SER A 193 6.41 0.13 -3.06
C SER A 193 7.90 0.29 -2.72
N ARG A 194 8.60 1.23 -3.33
CA ARG A 194 9.99 1.58 -3.01
C ARG A 194 10.02 2.96 -2.36
N VAL A 195 10.76 3.07 -1.27
CA VAL A 195 11.08 4.36 -0.66
C VAL A 195 12.24 4.97 -1.44
N PHE A 196 12.09 6.22 -1.81
CA PHE A 196 13.14 7.06 -2.34
C PHE A 196 13.34 8.23 -1.38
N VAL A 197 14.60 8.58 -1.17
CA VAL A 197 15.02 9.69 -0.30
C VAL A 197 15.61 10.83 -1.15
N PRO A 198 15.47 12.09 -0.74
CA PRO A 198 16.05 13.22 -1.47
C PRO A 198 17.57 13.12 -1.45
N LEU A 199 18.20 13.00 -2.63
CA LEU A 199 19.63 12.72 -2.74
C LEU A 199 20.47 13.80 -2.07
N ARG A 200 20.16 15.07 -2.33
CA ARG A 200 20.94 16.21 -1.84
C ARG A 200 21.02 16.24 -0.30
N GLU A 201 19.87 16.11 0.36
CA GLU A 201 19.82 16.11 1.83
C GLU A 201 20.42 14.85 2.43
N SER A 202 20.24 13.69 1.78
CA SER A 202 20.86 12.44 2.23
C SER A 202 22.39 12.53 2.20
N VAL A 203 22.97 13.10 1.14
CA VAL A 203 24.42 13.32 1.01
C VAL A 203 24.92 14.33 2.06
N ALA A 204 24.20 15.44 2.25
CA ALA A 204 24.57 16.45 3.25
C ALA A 204 24.53 15.89 4.68
N LEU A 205 23.53 15.07 5.01
CA LEU A 205 23.39 14.42 6.31
C LEU A 205 24.52 13.41 6.58
N LEU A 206 25.03 12.76 5.54
CA LEU A 206 26.19 11.85 5.61
C LEU A 206 27.54 12.59 5.59
N GLY A 207 27.55 13.93 5.68
CA GLY A 207 28.78 14.74 5.64
C GLY A 207 29.48 14.77 4.28
N GLY A 208 28.76 14.45 3.20
CA GLY A 208 29.28 14.41 1.85
C GLY A 208 29.08 15.69 1.04
N SER A 209 29.64 15.67 -0.18
CA SER A 209 29.47 16.73 -1.18
C SER A 209 28.81 16.19 -2.45
N LEU A 210 27.99 17.02 -3.11
CA LEU A 210 27.33 16.73 -4.37
C LEU A 210 27.68 17.81 -5.41
N GLN A 211 28.27 17.43 -6.53
CA GLN A 211 28.67 18.32 -7.62
C GLN A 211 28.19 17.79 -8.97
N SER A 212 27.96 18.67 -9.94
CA SER A 212 27.72 18.25 -11.32
C SER A 212 29.04 17.90 -12.00
N GLU A 213 29.07 16.79 -12.73
CA GLU A 213 30.20 16.43 -13.58
C GLU A 213 30.05 17.12 -14.94
N ALA A 214 31.01 17.97 -15.28
CA ALA A 214 30.94 18.84 -16.46
C ALA A 214 30.82 18.03 -17.75
N GLY A 215 29.84 18.37 -18.59
CA GLY A 215 29.65 17.77 -19.91
C GLY A 215 29.04 16.37 -19.93
N THR A 216 28.84 15.71 -18.78
CA THR A 216 28.29 14.33 -18.73
C THR A 216 26.82 14.28 -18.32
N GLY A 217 26.36 15.32 -17.61
CA GLY A 217 25.04 15.35 -16.98
C GLY A 217 24.92 14.40 -15.78
N ALA A 218 26.03 13.83 -15.32
CA ALA A 218 26.10 13.04 -14.10
C ALA A 218 26.36 13.93 -12.87
N LEU A 219 26.07 13.38 -11.71
CA LEU A 219 26.38 13.96 -10.41
C LEU A 219 27.52 13.17 -9.78
N LEU A 220 28.55 13.89 -9.35
CA LEU A 220 29.64 13.38 -8.54
C LEU A 220 29.30 13.57 -7.06
N ILE A 221 29.25 12.46 -6.32
CA ILE A 221 28.99 12.41 -4.89
C ILE A 221 30.25 11.91 -4.20
N THR A 222 30.69 12.61 -3.15
CA THR A 222 31.83 12.20 -2.33
C THR A 222 31.38 12.11 -0.87
N ILE A 223 31.55 10.95 -0.24
CA ILE A 223 31.28 10.71 1.19
C ILE A 223 32.46 9.94 1.76
N GLY A 224 33.22 10.56 2.66
CA GLY A 224 34.46 9.98 3.18
C GLY A 224 35.44 9.66 2.05
N ASN A 225 35.81 8.38 1.92
CA ASN A 225 36.69 7.87 0.86
C ASN A 225 35.94 7.29 -0.35
N ARG A 226 34.60 7.40 -0.40
CA ARG A 226 33.79 6.88 -1.49
C ARG A 226 33.43 7.97 -2.48
N THR A 227 33.60 7.66 -3.76
CA THR A 227 33.21 8.50 -4.89
C THR A 227 32.16 7.77 -5.71
N VAL A 228 31.02 8.41 -5.93
CA VAL A 228 29.91 7.88 -6.71
C VAL A 228 29.57 8.84 -7.85
N SER A 229 29.63 8.37 -9.10
CA SER A 229 29.05 9.08 -10.25
C SER A 229 27.68 8.49 -10.57
N HIS A 230 26.65 9.32 -10.62
CA HIS A 230 25.29 8.90 -10.95
C HIS A 230 24.63 9.87 -11.92
N LYS A 231 24.21 9.34 -13.08
CA LYS A 231 23.37 10.09 -14.03
C LYS A 231 21.91 10.05 -13.57
N PRO A 232 21.24 11.20 -13.37
CA PRO A 232 19.83 11.23 -12.96
C PRO A 232 18.94 10.35 -13.86
N LEU A 233 17.95 9.69 -13.25
CA LEU A 233 16.98 8.79 -13.87
C LEU A 233 17.58 7.53 -14.53
N SER A 234 18.89 7.30 -14.39
CA SER A 234 19.52 6.08 -14.89
C SER A 234 19.40 4.94 -13.87
N GLY A 235 19.35 3.70 -14.35
CA GLY A 235 19.39 2.48 -13.52
C GLY A 235 20.82 2.05 -13.16
N GLN A 236 21.78 2.97 -13.18
CA GLN A 236 23.18 2.67 -12.91
C GLN A 236 23.87 3.79 -12.14
N ALA A 237 24.91 3.43 -11.42
CA ALA A 237 25.87 4.35 -10.82
C ALA A 237 27.27 3.75 -10.94
N VAL A 238 28.31 4.57 -10.80
CA VAL A 238 29.70 4.12 -10.75
C VAL A 238 30.25 4.45 -9.37
N VAL A 239 30.59 3.43 -8.59
CA VAL A 239 31.10 3.55 -7.22
C VAL A 239 32.57 3.16 -7.19
N ASN A 240 33.45 4.10 -6.83
CA ASN A 240 34.91 3.92 -6.84
C ASN A 240 35.43 3.30 -8.16
N GLY A 241 34.87 3.76 -9.29
CA GLY A 241 35.22 3.26 -10.64
C GLY A 241 34.52 1.98 -11.08
N LYS A 242 33.71 1.32 -10.23
CA LYS A 242 32.97 0.10 -10.56
C LYS A 242 31.49 0.39 -10.83
N THR A 243 30.95 -0.10 -11.94
CA THR A 243 29.53 0.01 -12.26
C THR A 243 28.66 -0.81 -11.29
N LEU A 244 27.65 -0.15 -10.74
CA LEU A 244 26.58 -0.70 -9.93
C LEU A 244 25.26 -0.59 -10.72
N THR A 245 24.54 -1.70 -10.85
CA THR A 245 23.17 -1.69 -11.38
C THR A 245 22.20 -1.47 -10.23
N MET A 246 21.25 -0.55 -10.40
CA MET A 246 20.32 -0.15 -9.36
C MET A 246 18.96 0.23 -9.94
N PRO A 247 17.87 0.26 -9.14
CA PRO A 247 16.64 0.92 -9.56
C PRO A 247 16.91 2.36 -10.00
N ALA A 248 16.30 2.78 -11.10
CA ALA A 248 16.44 4.16 -11.57
C ALA A 248 15.96 5.16 -10.50
N SER A 249 16.67 6.29 -10.36
CA SER A 249 16.23 7.41 -9.53
C SER A 249 14.95 8.05 -10.09
N ARG A 250 14.33 8.94 -9.30
CA ARG A 250 13.12 9.68 -9.68
C ARG A 250 13.34 11.17 -9.58
N ASN A 251 12.61 11.92 -10.39
CA ASN A 251 12.49 13.36 -10.22
C ASN A 251 11.11 13.65 -9.61
N GLU A 252 11.10 14.25 -8.43
CA GLU A 252 9.89 14.67 -7.73
C GLU A 252 9.96 16.19 -7.51
N ASN A 253 9.19 16.95 -8.29
CA ASN A 253 9.15 18.42 -8.21
C ASN A 253 10.54 19.10 -8.26
N GLY A 254 11.40 18.66 -9.19
CA GLY A 254 12.75 19.20 -9.36
C GLY A 254 13.79 18.61 -8.40
N ARG A 255 13.41 17.66 -7.56
CA ARG A 255 14.29 16.98 -6.60
C ARG A 255 14.66 15.61 -7.11
N LEU A 256 15.95 15.31 -7.11
CA LEU A 256 16.42 13.98 -7.42
C LEU A 256 16.25 13.08 -6.20
N MET A 257 15.45 12.04 -6.37
CA MET A 257 15.13 11.04 -5.36
C MET A 257 15.90 9.74 -5.67
N ILE A 258 16.69 9.25 -4.72
CA ILE A 258 17.48 8.03 -4.85
C ILE A 258 16.79 6.89 -4.11
N PRO A 259 16.75 5.65 -4.67
CA PRO A 259 16.15 4.52 -3.96
C PRO A 259 16.84 4.29 -2.62
N LEU A 260 16.07 4.21 -1.54
CA LEU A 260 16.62 3.97 -0.20
C LEU A 260 17.43 2.66 -0.14
N SER A 261 16.99 1.64 -0.87
CA SER A 261 17.65 0.32 -0.89
C SER A 261 19.06 0.34 -1.48
N THR A 262 19.46 1.39 -2.20
CA THR A 262 20.77 1.47 -2.85
C THR A 262 21.79 2.23 -2.01
N LEU A 263 21.36 2.91 -0.94
CA LEU A 263 22.28 3.69 -0.10
C LEU A 263 23.46 2.87 0.46
N PRO A 264 23.29 1.60 0.88
CA PRO A 264 24.40 0.81 1.36
C PRO A 264 25.53 0.60 0.35
N GLU A 265 25.18 0.31 -0.91
CA GLU A 265 26.16 0.02 -1.95
C GLU A 265 26.81 1.30 -2.47
N LEU A 266 26.00 2.37 -2.62
CA LEU A 266 26.48 3.68 -3.05
C LEU A 266 27.42 4.28 -1.99
N PHE A 267 26.98 4.34 -0.73
CA PHE A 267 27.62 5.14 0.31
C PHE A 267 28.35 4.34 1.38
N GLY A 268 28.30 3.01 1.32
CA GLY A 268 29.02 2.15 2.27
C GLY A 268 28.45 2.17 3.69
N ILE A 269 27.15 2.43 3.84
CA ILE A 269 26.45 2.54 5.13
C ILE A 269 25.49 1.38 5.34
N GLN A 270 25.05 1.13 6.57
CA GLN A 270 23.92 0.22 6.82
C GLN A 270 22.65 1.04 7.02
N VAL A 271 21.55 0.64 6.37
CA VAL A 271 20.25 1.31 6.50
C VAL A 271 19.15 0.33 6.87
N GLN A 272 18.24 0.77 7.72
CA GLN A 272 17.02 0.04 8.06
C GLN A 272 15.81 0.97 7.94
N TRP A 273 14.84 0.59 7.13
CA TRP A 273 13.58 1.31 6.97
C TRP A 273 12.57 0.88 8.04
N SER A 274 11.93 1.85 8.69
CA SER A 274 10.77 1.64 9.57
C SER A 274 9.53 2.28 8.96
N SER A 275 8.53 1.46 8.61
CA SER A 275 7.24 1.97 8.11
C SER A 275 6.38 2.60 9.20
N GLU A 276 6.54 2.18 10.46
CA GLU A 276 5.75 2.69 11.59
C GLU A 276 6.14 4.13 11.94
N SER A 277 7.43 4.39 12.04
CA SER A 277 7.98 5.73 12.34
C SER A 277 8.31 6.56 11.11
N GLN A 278 8.11 6.00 9.90
CA GLN A 278 8.50 6.61 8.62
C GLN A 278 9.96 7.10 8.60
N SER A 279 10.86 6.36 9.26
CA SER A 279 12.26 6.74 9.44
C SER A 279 13.23 5.74 8.85
N VAL A 280 14.41 6.23 8.49
CA VAL A 280 15.57 5.44 8.07
C VAL A 280 16.60 5.47 9.17
N LYS A 281 16.84 4.33 9.81
CA LYS A 281 17.96 4.18 10.74
C LYS A 281 19.23 3.92 9.95
N ILE A 282 20.26 4.72 10.22
CA ILE A 282 21.61 4.55 9.68
C ILE A 282 22.50 4.07 10.81
N ASN A 283 23.24 2.99 10.57
CA ASN A 283 24.36 2.58 11.43
C ASN A 283 25.65 2.81 10.62
N LEU A 284 26.54 3.64 11.16
CA LEU A 284 27.86 3.95 10.59
C LEU A 284 28.91 2.94 11.02
#